data_AF-A0A2U8DQ01-F1
#
_entry.id   AF-A0A2U8DQ01-F1
#
_cell.length_a   1.000
_cell.length_b   1.000
_cell.length_c   1.000
_cell.angle_alpha   90.00
_cell.angle_beta   90.00
_cell.angle_gamma   90.00
#
_symmetry.space_group_name_H-M   'P 1'
#
loop_
_entity.id
_entity.type
_entity.pdbx_description
1 polymer ?
#
loop_
_entity_poly.entity_id
_entity_poly.type
_entity_poly.pdbx_seq_one_letter_code
_entity_poly.pdbx_strand_id
1 'polypeptide(L)' 'MTKVEKIFEKEKEEAMQETRSQAEKDKAIEIAKNLMDILSEEMIAKKTGLSIEEVEKLKEEINKN' A
#
# COMPACT_ATOMS: atom_id res chain seq x y z
N MET A 1 35.96 -0.58 1.34
CA MET A 1 34.61 -0.87 1.83
C MET A 1 34.68 -2.07 2.77
N THR A 2 34.59 -1.79 4.07
CA THR A 2 34.63 -2.76 5.16
C THR A 2 33.32 -3.55 5.23
N LYS A 3 33.34 -4.70 5.93
CA LYS A 3 32.14 -5.53 6.13
C LYS A 3 31.02 -4.75 6.83
N VAL A 4 31.37 -3.79 7.68
CA VAL A 4 30.41 -2.93 8.42
C VAL A 4 29.75 -1.91 7.50
N GLU A 5 30.52 -1.26 6.61
CA GLU A 5 29.96 -0.30 5.64
C GLU A 5 28.93 -0.95 4.72
N LYS A 6 29.17 -2.19 4.27
CA LYS A 6 28.24 -2.94 3.42
C LYS A 6 26.93 -3.30 4.12
N ILE A 7 26.99 -3.61 5.42
CA ILE A 7 25.79 -3.94 6.20
C ILE A 7 24.94 -2.69 6.35
N PHE A 8 25.54 -1.57 6.72
CA PHE A 8 24.81 -0.31 6.91
C PHE A 8 24.16 0.20 5.61
N GLU A 9 24.85 0.04 4.47
CA GLU A 9 24.29 0.40 3.16
C GLU A 9 23.08 -0.47 2.78
N LYS A 10 23.14 -1.78 3.06
CA LYS A 10 22.03 -2.71 2.85
C LYS A 10 20.85 -2.41 3.76
N GLU A 11 21.08 -2.19 5.06
CA GLU A 11 20.03 -1.85 6.02
C GLU A 11 19.33 -0.53 5.66
N LYS A 12 20.11 0.47 5.21
CA LYS A 12 19.55 1.73 4.73
C LYS A 12 18.70 1.54 3.48
N GLU A 13 19.15 0.73 2.53
CA GLU A 13 18.39 0.44 1.31
C GLU A 13 17.08 -0.30 1.62
N GLU A 14 17.13 -1.31 2.48
CA GLU A 14 15.95 -2.05 2.95
C GLU A 14 14.95 -1.12 3.65
N ALA A 15 15.40 -0.29 4.59
CA ALA A 15 14.53 0.67 5.27
C ALA A 15 13.88 1.68 4.31
N MET A 16 14.61 2.15 3.29
CA MET A 16 14.05 3.04 2.26
C MET A 16 13.02 2.33 1.37
N GLN A 17 13.25 1.06 1.03
CA GLN A 17 12.32 0.24 0.24
C GLN A 17 11.02 -0.03 1.02
N GLU A 18 11.13 -0.39 2.31
CA GLU A 18 9.97 -0.58 3.19
C GLU A 18 9.15 0.70 3.31
N THR A 19 9.82 1.84 3.55
CA THR A 19 9.15 3.14 3.68
C THR A 19 8.40 3.53 2.40
N ARG A 20 8.99 3.32 1.23
CA ARG A 20 8.34 3.61 -0.07
C ARG A 20 7.15 2.69 -0.30
N SER A 21 7.32 1.39 -0.03
CA SER A 21 6.26 0.39 -0.20
C SER A 21 5.05 0.69 0.69
N GLN A 22 5.27 1.15 1.93
CA GLN A 22 4.19 1.54 2.82
C GLN A 22 3.48 2.80 2.32
N ALA A 23 4.23 3.83 1.91
CA ALA A 23 3.65 5.07 1.41
C ALA A 23 2.80 4.87 0.14
N GLU A 24 3.24 3.99 -0.76
CA GLU A 24 2.47 3.62 -1.96
C GLU A 24 1.17 2.89 -1.60
N LYS A 25 1.23 1.96 -0.65
CA LYS A 25 0.04 1.26 -0.14
C LYS A 25 -0.94 2.20 0.55
N ASP A 26 -0.47 3.09 1.40
CA ASP A 26 -1.31 4.05 2.12
C ASP A 26 -2.04 4.97 1.13
N LYS A 27 -1.34 5.43 0.08
CA LYS A 27 -1.93 6.23 -0.99
C LYS A 27 -2.96 5.45 -1.80
N ALA A 28 -2.68 4.18 -2.11
CA ALA A 28 -3.63 3.31 -2.81
C ALA A 28 -4.91 3.10 -1.98
N ILE A 29 -4.79 2.93 -0.66
CA ILE A 29 -5.90 2.80 0.28
C ILE A 29 -6.71 4.11 0.37
N GLU A 30 -6.05 5.26 0.45
CA GLU A 30 -6.74 6.56 0.49
C GLU A 30 -7.54 6.81 -0.79
N ILE A 31 -6.95 6.52 -1.94
CA ILE A 31 -7.65 6.61 -3.23
C ILE A 31 -8.82 5.62 -3.26
N ALA A 32 -8.63 4.38 -2.80
CA ALA A 32 -9.70 3.40 -2.74
C ALA A 32 -10.88 3.89 -1.88
N LYS A 33 -10.61 4.41 -0.68
CA LYS A 33 -11.62 4.99 0.23
C LYS A 33 -12.43 6.09 -0.44
N ASN A 34 -11.77 7.03 -1.11
CA ASN A 34 -12.43 8.13 -1.81
C ASN A 34 -13.28 7.68 -3.01
N LEU A 35 -13.00 6.51 -3.58
CA LEU A 35 -13.70 5.98 -4.74
C LEU A 35 -14.82 4.98 -4.38
N MET A 36 -14.87 4.45 -3.15
CA MET A 36 -15.83 3.42 -2.73
C MET A 36 -17.30 3.83 -2.86
N ASP A 37 -17.61 5.11 -2.67
CA ASP A 37 -18.98 5.63 -2.80
C ASP A 37 -19.38 5.89 -4.26
N ILE A 38 -18.43 5.80 -5.20
CA ILE A 38 -18.60 6.23 -6.59
C ILE A 38 -18.41 5.07 -7.57
N LEU A 39 -17.50 4.13 -7.29
CA LEU A 39 -17.06 3.07 -8.18
C LEU A 39 -17.28 1.68 -7.59
N SER A 40 -17.41 0.66 -8.45
CA SER A 40 -17.43 -0.75 -8.05
C SER A 40 -16.06 -1.22 -7.55
N GLU A 41 -16.03 -2.32 -6.75
CA GLU A 41 -14.78 -2.87 -6.23
C GLU A 41 -13.78 -3.23 -7.34
N GLU A 42 -14.29 -3.79 -8.45
CA GLU A 42 -13.49 -4.15 -9.63
C GLU A 42 -12.76 -2.94 -10.26
N MET A 43 -13.46 -1.80 -10.36
CA MET A 43 -12.89 -0.59 -10.95
C MET A 43 -11.89 0.08 -10.00
N ILE A 44 -12.16 0.01 -8.70
CA ILE A 44 -11.25 0.50 -7.65
C ILE A 44 -9.96 -0.31 -7.69
N ALA A 45 -10.05 -1.64 -7.65
CA ALA A 45 -8.90 -2.55 -7.77
C ALA A 45 -8.03 -2.21 -9.00
N LYS A 46 -8.67 -2.02 -10.16
CA LYS A 46 -7.97 -1.64 -11.40
C LYS A 46 -7.28 -0.27 -11.32
N LYS A 47 -7.86 0.71 -10.62
CA LYS A 47 -7.32 2.08 -10.53
C LYS A 47 -6.26 2.25 -9.47
N THR A 48 -6.36 1.53 -8.35
CA THR A 48 -5.45 1.62 -7.22
C THR A 48 -4.32 0.60 -7.28
N GLY A 49 -4.47 -0.45 -8.10
CA GLY A 49 -3.55 -1.58 -8.15
C GLY A 49 -3.74 -2.56 -7.00
N LEU A 50 -4.76 -2.37 -6.16
CA LEU A 50 -5.16 -3.34 -5.14
C LEU A 50 -5.86 -4.54 -5.80
N SER A 51 -5.78 -5.69 -5.15
CA SER A 51 -6.62 -6.84 -5.51
C SER A 51 -8.07 -6.59 -5.10
N ILE A 52 -9.00 -7.31 -5.74
CA ILE A 52 -10.44 -7.24 -5.40
C ILE A 52 -10.65 -7.61 -3.92
N GLU A 53 -9.97 -8.65 -3.42
CA GLU A 53 -10.05 -9.06 -2.02
C GLU A 53 -9.56 -7.98 -1.04
N GLU A 54 -8.52 -7.22 -1.40
CA GLU A 54 -8.05 -6.09 -0.59
C GLU A 54 -9.07 -4.96 -0.55
N VAL A 55 -9.75 -4.68 -1.67
CA VAL A 55 -10.81 -3.66 -1.73
C VAL A 55 -12.03 -4.10 -0.92
N GLU A 56 -12.42 -5.38 -0.99
CA GLU A 56 -13.52 -5.93 -0.18
C GLU A 56 -13.22 -5.85 1.32
N LYS A 57 -12.03 -6.28 1.74
CA LYS A 57 -11.59 -6.16 3.14
C LYS A 57 -11.60 -4.72 3.62
N LEU A 58 -11.09 -3.80 2.79
CA LEU A 58 -11.08 -2.39 3.12
C LEU A 58 -12.50 -1.84 3.31
N LYS A 59 -13.46 -2.29 2.48
CA LYS A 59 -14.87 -1.91 2.60
C LYS A 59 -15.49 -2.44 3.89
N GLU A 60 -15.19 -3.68 4.25
CA GLU A 60 -15.61 -4.25 5.53
C GLU A 60 -15.04 -3.49 6.74
N GLU A 61 -13.76 -3.11 6.70
CA GLU A 61 -13.11 -2.35 7.77
C GLU A 61 -13.75 -0.98 7.99
N ILE A 62 -14.12 -0.29 6.91
CA ILE A 62 -14.81 1.01 6.99
C ILE A 62 -16.20 0.85 7.61
N ASN A 63 -16.95 -0.19 7.22
CA ASN A 63 -18.31 -0.42 7.71
C ASN A 63 -18.39 -0.98 9.14
N LYS A 64 -17.25 -1.44 9.70
CA LYS A 64 -17.15 -1.91 11.10
C LYS A 64 -16.94 -0.77 12.11
N ASN A 65 -16.65 0.45 11.64
CA ASN A 65 -16.50 1.67 12.45
C ASN A 65 -17.76 2.53 12.39
#